data_AF-A0A7J9Z8R3-F1
#
_entry.id   AF-A0A7J9Z8R3-F1
#
_cell.length_a   1.000
_cell.length_b   1.000
_cell.length_c   1.000
_cell.angle_alpha   90.00
_cell.angle_beta   90.00
_cell.angle_gamma   90.00
#
_symmetry.space_group_name_H-M   'P 1'
#
loop_
_entity.id
_entity.type
_entity.pdbx_description
1 polymer ?
#
loop_
_entity_poly.entity_id
_entity_poly.type
_entity_poly.pdbx_seq_one_letter_code
_entity_poly.pdbx_strand_id
1 'polypeptide(L)' 'MTAPDTFVWITVDESRGLALVTGRGVKRILQTEFLLTDRMAKWSPYARGWVIPAVKVPDLVAACEYWSVPVKVRQVTP' A
#
# COMPACT_ATOMS: atom_id res chain seq x y z
N MET A 1 -9.67 -0.62 -16.95
CA MET A 1 -8.69 -1.61 -17.42
C MET A 1 -7.44 -1.53 -16.55
N THR A 2 -7.33 -2.43 -15.58
CA THR A 2 -6.15 -2.56 -14.72
C THR A 2 -5.03 -3.14 -15.58
N ALA A 3 -3.86 -2.49 -15.60
CA ALA A 3 -2.73 -2.96 -16.38
C ALA A 3 -2.37 -4.38 -15.91
N PRO A 4 -2.19 -5.37 -16.81
CA PRO A 4 -2.15 -6.82 -16.52
C PRO A 4 -1.08 -7.30 -15.54
N ASP A 5 -0.25 -6.40 -14.99
CA ASP A 5 0.81 -6.70 -14.03
C ASP A 5 0.73 -5.89 -12.71
N THR A 6 -0.41 -5.26 -12.42
CA THR A 6 -0.55 -4.43 -11.22
C THR A 6 -0.85 -5.33 -10.01
N PHE A 7 -0.08 -5.21 -8.93
CA PHE A 7 -0.34 -5.95 -7.68
C PHE A 7 0.18 -5.17 -6.47
N VAL A 8 -0.41 -5.42 -5.30
CA VAL A 8 -0.08 -4.76 -4.04
C VAL A 8 0.17 -5.78 -2.93
N TRP A 9 1.28 -5.62 -2.22
CA TRP A 9 1.62 -6.34 -1.02
C TRP A 9 1.64 -5.38 0.16
N ILE A 10 0.89 -5.68 1.19
CA ILE A 10 0.81 -4.86 2.41
C ILE A 10 1.34 -5.69 3.56
N THR A 11 2.40 -5.22 4.21
CA THR A 11 2.93 -5.80 5.45
C THR A 11 2.59 -4.86 6.59
N VAL A 12 1.74 -5.30 7.51
CA VAL A 12 1.27 -4.49 8.64
C VAL A 12 2.06 -4.84 9.88
N ASP A 13 2.65 -3.83 10.51
CA ASP A 13 3.27 -3.90 11.82
C ASP A 13 2.38 -3.11 12.80
N GLU A 14 1.50 -3.84 13.50
CA GLU A 14 0.56 -3.23 14.45
C GLU A 14 1.28 -2.64 15.67
N SER A 15 2.42 -3.21 16.07
CA SER A 15 3.21 -2.71 17.20
C SER A 15 3.74 -1.29 16.96
N ARG A 16 4.00 -0.96 15.68
CA ARG A 16 4.45 0.36 15.24
C ARG A 16 3.33 1.22 14.68
N GLY A 17 2.12 0.67 14.51
CA GLY A 17 1.00 1.37 13.87
C GLY A 17 1.26 1.72 12.40
N LEU A 18 2.13 0.98 11.71
CA LEU A 18 2.58 1.26 10.35
C LEU A 18 2.35 0.06 9.43
N ALA A 19 2.22 0.34 8.14
CA ALA A 19 2.17 -0.67 7.11
C ALA A 19 3.11 -0.32 5.96
N LEU A 20 3.88 -1.32 5.51
CA LEU A 20 4.67 -1.26 4.30
C LEU A 20 3.84 -1.75 3.12
N VAL A 21 3.62 -0.88 2.16
CA VAL A 21 2.93 -1.16 0.91
C VAL A 21 3.96 -1.25 -0.21
N THR A 22 4.07 -2.41 -0.85
CA THR A 22 4.96 -2.61 -2.01
C THR A 22 4.20 -3.18 -3.18
N GLY A 23 4.74 -3.02 -4.39
CA GLY A 23 4.15 -3.64 -5.58
C GLY A 23 4.17 -2.74 -6.80
N ARG A 24 3.63 -3.26 -7.90
CA ARG A 24 3.59 -2.58 -9.19
C ARG A 24 2.27 -1.82 -9.30
N GLY A 25 2.35 -0.50 -9.54
CA GLY A 25 1.20 0.40 -9.61
C GLY A 25 0.71 0.97 -8.28
N VAL A 26 1.30 0.56 -7.16
CA VAL A 26 1.04 1.14 -5.81
C VAL A 26 1.11 2.66 -5.81
N LYS A 27 2.13 3.25 -6.46
CA LYS A 27 2.27 4.71 -6.54
C LYS A 27 1.01 5.36 -7.12
N ARG A 28 0.41 4.77 -8.15
CA ARG A 28 -0.79 5.31 -8.80
C ARG A 28 -2.00 5.23 -7.85
N ILE A 29 -2.21 4.07 -7.22
CA ILE A 29 -3.31 3.86 -6.26
C ILE A 29 -3.17 4.85 -5.09
N LEU A 30 -1.97 4.97 -4.53
CA LEU A 30 -1.69 5.90 -3.43
C LEU A 30 -1.85 7.37 -3.83
N GLN A 31 -1.46 7.74 -5.06
CA GLN A 31 -1.67 9.10 -5.59
C GLN A 31 -3.14 9.42 -5.79
N THR A 32 -3.91 8.47 -6.32
CA THR A 32 -5.33 8.67 -6.63
C THR A 32 -6.20 8.67 -5.38
N GLU A 33 -5.93 7.76 -4.44
CA GLU A 33 -6.85 7.48 -3.32
C GLU A 33 -6.42 8.16 -2.00
N PHE A 34 -5.12 8.34 -1.80
CA PHE A 34 -4.58 8.81 -0.52
C PHE A 34 -3.94 10.20 -0.60
N LEU A 35 -3.97 10.85 -1.78
CA LEU A 35 -3.34 12.15 -2.05
C LEU A 35 -1.97 12.24 -1.37
N LEU A 36 -0.95 11.53 -1.88
CA LEU A 36 0.42 11.45 -1.30
C LEU A 36 0.75 12.64 -0.38
N THR A 37 0.45 12.50 0.90
CA THR A 37 0.66 13.53 1.91
C THR A 37 2.04 13.32 2.53
N ASP A 38 2.61 14.36 3.15
CA ASP A 38 3.94 14.34 3.80
C ASP A 38 4.17 13.18 4.80
N ARG A 39 3.12 12.47 5.22
CA ARG A 39 3.22 11.31 6.12
C ARG A 39 3.47 9.98 5.39
N MET A 40 3.37 9.96 4.06
CA MET A 40 3.64 8.77 3.26
C MET A 40 5.09 8.78 2.79
N ALA A 41 5.97 8.22 3.62
CA ALA A 41 7.37 8.13 3.29
C ALA A 41 7.60 7.01 2.26
N LYS A 42 8.30 7.35 1.16
CA LYS A 42 8.87 6.34 0.28
C LYS A 42 9.90 5.56 1.10
N TRP A 43 9.70 4.26 1.31
CA TRP A 43 10.57 3.42 2.16
C TRP A 43 12.02 3.48 1.69
N SER A 44 12.25 3.51 0.37
CA SER A 44 13.58 3.72 -0.20
C SER A 44 13.50 4.29 -1.62
N PRO A 45 14.48 5.09 -2.06
CA PRO A 45 14.56 5.54 -3.45
C PRO A 45 14.60 4.38 -4.45
N TYR A 46 15.15 3.23 -4.05
CA TYR A 46 15.34 2.02 -4.87
C TYR A 46 14.26 0.96 -4.65
N ALA A 47 13.64 0.92 -3.47
CA ALA A 47 12.53 -0.01 -3.19
C ALA A 47 11.20 0.59 -3.67
N ARG A 48 10.40 -0.22 -4.37
CA ARG A 48 9.02 0.13 -4.79
C ARG A 48 8.05 0.02 -3.62
N GLY A 49 8.36 0.70 -2.52
CA GLY A 49 7.66 0.60 -1.25
C GLY A 49 7.31 1.94 -0.62
N TRP A 50 6.14 2.00 0.00
CA TRP A 50 5.59 3.15 0.73
C TRP A 50 5.25 2.74 2.14
N VAL A 51 5.52 3.61 3.11
CA VAL A 51 5.04 3.43 4.48
C VAL A 51 3.77 4.25 4.65
N ILE A 52 2.72 3.63 5.16
CA ILE A 52 1.45 4.27 5.49
C ILE A 52 1.06 3.94 6.95
N PRO A 53 0.19 4.74 7.58
CA PRO A 53 -0.42 4.35 8.85
C PRO A 53 -1.21 3.05 8.71
N ALA A 54 -1.09 2.13 9.67
CA ALA A 54 -1.81 0.84 9.65
C ALA A 54 -3.34 1.02 9.58
N VAL A 55 -3.86 2.10 10.20
CA VAL A 55 -5.29 2.47 10.14
C VAL A 55 -5.81 2.77 8.73
N LYS A 56 -4.91 3.03 7.77
CA LYS A 56 -5.24 3.29 6.36
C LYS A 56 -5.19 2.05 5.48
N VAL A 57 -4.81 0.90 6.03
CA VAL A 57 -4.77 -0.37 5.29
C VAL A 57 -6.16 -0.80 4.80
N PRO A 58 -7.25 -0.71 5.60
CA PRO A 58 -8.59 -1.08 5.12
C PRO A 58 -9.03 -0.23 3.92
N ASP A 59 -8.84 1.09 4.00
CA ASP A 59 -9.12 2.02 2.90
C ASP A 59 -8.36 1.60 1.63
N LEU A 60 -7.09 1.19 1.79
CA LEU A 60 -6.22 0.83 0.66
C LEU A 60 -6.63 -0.50 0.03
N VAL A 61 -7.05 -1.47 0.84
CA VAL A 61 -7.58 -2.75 0.35
C VAL A 61 -8.85 -2.51 -0.45
N ALA A 62 -9.78 -1.71 0.06
CA ALA A 62 -11.03 -1.37 -0.64
C ALA A 62 -10.75 -0.68 -1.98
N ALA A 63 -9.79 0.23 -2.03
CA ALA A 63 -9.34 0.83 -3.29
C ALA A 63 -8.77 -0.22 -4.26
N CYS A 64 -7.91 -1.13 -3.79
CA CYS A 64 -7.36 -2.18 -4.64
C CYS A 64 -8.47 -3.05 -5.24
N GLU A 65 -9.48 -3.42 -4.45
CA GLU A 65 -10.64 -4.19 -4.92
C GLU A 65 -11.45 -3.42 -5.97
N TYR A 66 -11.74 -2.14 -5.73
CA TYR A 66 -12.44 -1.27 -6.69
C TYR A 66 -11.73 -1.22 -8.04
N TRP A 67 -10.40 -1.11 -8.03
CA TRP A 67 -9.57 -1.09 -9.25
C TRP A 67 -9.27 -2.48 -9.81
N SER A 68 -9.81 -3.57 -9.22
CA SER A 68 -9.51 -4.95 -9.58
C SER A 68 -8.00 -5.25 -9.57
N VAL A 69 -7.30 -4.72 -8.58
CA VAL A 69 -5.88 -4.91 -8.33
C VAL A 69 -5.71 -6.03 -7.30
N PRO A 70 -5.01 -7.13 -7.64
CA PRO A 70 -4.63 -8.14 -6.67
C PRO A 70 -3.90 -7.54 -5.47
N VAL A 71 -4.45 -7.75 -4.28
CA VAL A 71 -3.87 -7.29 -3.01
C VAL A 71 -3.65 -8.48 -2.07
N LYS A 72 -2.48 -8.51 -1.43
CA LYS A 72 -2.17 -9.49 -0.38
C LYS A 72 -1.68 -8.79 0.87
N VAL A 73 -2.37 -9.03 1.97
CA VAL A 73 -2.07 -8.44 3.27
C VAL A 73 -1.40 -9.50 4.15
N ARG A 74 -0.31 -9.12 4.80
CA ARG A 74 0.40 -9.93 5.79
C ARG A 74 0.52 -9.11 7.08
N GLN A 75 0.08 -9.66 8.19
CA GLN A 75 0.35 -9.11 9.51
C GLN A 75 1.69 -9.65 10.03
N VAL A 76 2.48 -8.79 10.65
CA VAL A 76 3.66 -9.14 11.42
C VAL A 76 3.25 -9.11 12.88
N THR A 77 2.95 -10.28 13.43
CA THR A 77 2.76 -10.46 14.87
C THR A 77 4.15 -10.60 15.50
N PRO A 78 4.43 -9.92 16.64
CA PRO A 78 5.69 -10.07 17.37
C PRO A 78 5.90 -11.51 17.88
#